data_AF-A0A9X3H7B5-F1
#
_entry.id   AF-A0A9X3H7B5-F1
#
_cell.length_a   1.000
_cell.length_b   1.000
_cell.length_c   1.000
_cell.angle_alpha   90.00
_cell.angle_beta   90.00
_cell.angle_gamma   90.00
#
_symmetry.space_group_name_H-M   'P 1'
#
loop_
_entity.id
_entity.type
_entity.pdbx_description
1 polymer ?
#
loop_
_entity_poly.entity_id
_entity_poly.type
_entity_poly.pdbx_seq_one_letter_code
_entity_poly.pdbx_strand_id
1 'polypeptide(L)'
;INQAVVELADVGADNGIVHAIDAVLLSSETVVDVAIDNGFTSLTAAVVTAELLPALTDPFADFTVFAPSNEAFVELANELGTNAQGILTNPELANILLYHVLDGAVMSSMINNGDIVTPLNDANTLKLTATSGGDVFVNQAQVELADVGADNGVVHAIDGVLLSSETVVDIAIDNSFTTLTTAVVTAELLPALTDPFANHTVFAPTDEAFDMLAAELETDLDGLLGLPNLADILLYHVVGEDLLSTELTEGGLLMLNGQNTVIDLSDGVQINNATVIGPDNGADNGIVHIINAVLDQNFVNCETDFFLAPQNLEVVQSQFSEDITFQWDPVPGSVICQLRLQTFITETAENIFVEADEDGSEPSQITLSQSDFDGNDIYQVKVRCACSIDPLVASDFSQIVLFVPFGDNVISSEQGIQTANGINTMTVFPNPSNLGYINLRISNSENTASEGLLEIRDITGRSVASRRVVVEANQLLQVETNNMPAGMYTVSYTSGSERVTERFVVE
;
A
#
# COMPACT_ATOMS: atom_id res chain seq x y z
N ILE A 1 47.48 -32.18 -27.51
CA ILE A 1 46.74 -31.38 -28.53
C ILE A 1 45.27 -31.68 -28.30
N ASN A 2 44.43 -30.69 -27.92
CA ASN A 2 43.05 -30.92 -27.48
C ASN A 2 42.95 -32.09 -26.48
N GLN A 3 43.74 -32.01 -25.40
CA GLN A 3 43.93 -33.05 -24.37
C GLN A 3 44.57 -34.39 -24.81
N ALA A 4 44.70 -34.67 -26.11
CA ALA A 4 45.44 -35.85 -26.58
C ALA A 4 46.94 -35.76 -26.22
N VAL A 5 47.47 -36.81 -25.61
CA VAL A 5 48.89 -36.93 -25.25
C VAL A 5 49.66 -37.38 -26.47
N VAL A 6 50.78 -36.71 -26.73
CA VAL A 6 51.72 -37.16 -27.77
C VAL A 6 52.54 -38.32 -27.21
N GLU A 7 52.22 -39.54 -27.63
CA GLU A 7 52.95 -40.76 -27.23
C GLU A 7 54.28 -40.90 -27.96
N LEU A 8 54.35 -40.39 -29.20
CA LEU A 8 55.55 -40.42 -30.03
C LEU A 8 55.67 -39.13 -30.84
N ALA A 9 56.75 -38.39 -30.64
CA ALA A 9 56.99 -37.12 -31.32
C ALA A 9 58.08 -37.22 -32.41
N ASP A 10 58.05 -36.26 -33.34
CA ASP A 10 59.12 -35.96 -34.29
C ASP A 10 59.49 -37.09 -35.26
N VAL A 11 58.50 -37.88 -35.71
CA VAL A 11 58.74 -38.93 -36.70
C VAL A 11 58.80 -38.32 -38.10
N GLY A 12 60.01 -38.18 -38.63
CA GLY A 12 60.23 -37.62 -39.97
C GLY A 12 59.68 -38.51 -41.10
N ALA A 13 59.04 -37.87 -42.07
CA ALA A 13 58.58 -38.43 -43.33
C ALA A 13 59.06 -37.54 -44.50
N ASP A 14 59.10 -38.08 -45.72
CA ASP A 14 59.56 -37.34 -46.91
C ASP A 14 58.76 -36.05 -47.18
N ASN A 15 57.55 -35.94 -46.65
CA ASN A 15 56.63 -34.83 -46.80
C ASN A 15 56.25 -34.13 -45.48
N GLY A 16 56.90 -34.44 -44.34
CA GLY A 16 56.56 -33.77 -43.08
C GLY A 16 57.04 -34.49 -41.82
N ILE A 17 56.41 -34.16 -40.69
CA ILE A 17 56.66 -34.75 -39.38
C ILE A 17 55.34 -35.31 -38.85
N VAL A 18 55.40 -36.53 -38.29
CA VAL A 18 54.27 -37.22 -37.67
C VAL A 18 54.46 -37.23 -36.15
N HIS A 19 53.39 -36.90 -35.43
CA HIS A 19 53.28 -37.11 -33.99
C HIS A 19 52.14 -38.11 -33.77
N ALA A 20 52.42 -39.24 -33.10
CA ALA A 20 51.38 -40.18 -32.69
C ALA A 20 50.74 -39.69 -31.40
N ILE A 21 49.40 -39.70 -31.38
CA ILE A 21 48.59 -39.27 -30.25
C ILE A 21 47.69 -40.41 -29.80
N ASP A 22 47.35 -40.43 -28.51
CA ASP A 22 46.53 -41.46 -27.87
C ASP A 22 45.01 -41.29 -28.09
N ALA A 23 44.58 -40.18 -28.71
CA ALA A 23 43.18 -39.88 -28.98
C ALA A 23 42.94 -39.35 -30.40
N VAL A 24 41.68 -39.43 -30.86
CA VAL A 24 41.27 -38.88 -32.16
C VAL A 24 40.96 -37.40 -32.00
N LEU A 25 41.58 -36.55 -32.84
CA LEU A 25 41.22 -35.13 -32.92
C LEU A 25 39.92 -35.00 -33.73
N LEU A 26 38.83 -34.66 -33.04
CA LEU A 26 37.60 -34.21 -33.68
C LEU A 26 37.70 -32.69 -33.89
N SER A 27 37.21 -32.20 -35.03
CA SER A 27 36.90 -30.77 -35.17
C SER A 27 35.67 -30.52 -34.32
N SER A 28 35.89 -30.25 -33.04
CA SER A 28 34.82 -29.93 -32.11
C SER A 28 34.98 -28.50 -31.63
N GLU A 29 33.92 -27.73 -31.71
CA GLU A 29 33.82 -26.37 -31.18
C GLU A 29 33.17 -26.48 -29.80
N THR A 30 33.99 -26.39 -28.75
CA THR A 30 33.52 -26.49 -27.36
C THR A 30 33.00 -25.14 -26.85
N VAL A 31 32.28 -25.13 -25.73
CA VAL A 31 31.84 -23.88 -25.07
C VAL A 31 33.01 -22.92 -24.77
N VAL A 32 34.22 -23.46 -24.55
CA VAL A 32 35.44 -22.65 -24.38
C VAL A 32 35.89 -22.05 -25.71
N ASP A 33 35.83 -22.80 -26.81
CA ASP A 33 36.17 -22.30 -28.14
C ASP A 33 35.19 -21.20 -28.57
N VAL A 34 33.89 -21.40 -28.33
CA VAL A 34 32.85 -20.38 -28.53
C VAL A 34 33.17 -19.10 -27.76
N ALA A 35 33.60 -19.21 -26.50
CA ALA A 35 33.95 -18.04 -25.70
C ALA A 35 35.17 -17.28 -26.24
N ILE A 36 36.17 -18.00 -26.75
CA ILE A 36 37.36 -17.41 -27.40
C ILE A 36 36.95 -16.69 -28.69
N ASP A 37 36.13 -17.33 -29.53
CA ASP A 37 35.71 -16.80 -30.83
C ASP A 37 34.82 -15.57 -30.70
N ASN A 38 34.04 -15.46 -29.62
CA ASN A 38 33.24 -14.28 -29.28
C ASN A 38 34.02 -13.20 -28.50
N GLY A 39 35.30 -13.44 -28.17
CA GLY A 39 36.16 -12.44 -27.55
C GLY A 39 35.96 -12.24 -26.04
N PHE A 40 35.46 -13.24 -25.31
CA PHE A 40 35.34 -13.21 -23.85
C PHE A 40 36.71 -13.42 -23.16
N THR A 41 37.62 -12.47 -23.36
CA THR A 41 39.01 -12.52 -22.88
C THR A 41 39.13 -12.57 -21.35
N SER A 42 38.26 -11.89 -20.61
CA SER A 42 38.24 -11.93 -19.14
C SER A 42 37.80 -13.30 -18.62
N LEU A 43 36.71 -13.85 -19.17
CA LEU A 43 36.21 -15.17 -18.82
C LEU A 43 37.21 -16.28 -19.15
N THR A 44 37.80 -16.25 -20.35
CA THR A 44 38.80 -17.25 -20.76
C THR A 44 40.04 -17.21 -19.86
N ALA A 45 40.51 -16.01 -19.47
CA ALA A 45 41.59 -15.87 -18.50
C ALA A 45 41.22 -16.42 -17.11
N ALA A 46 39.98 -16.21 -16.66
CA ALA A 46 39.45 -16.72 -15.40
C ALA A 46 39.39 -18.26 -15.40
N VAL A 47 38.85 -18.86 -16.47
CA VAL A 47 38.78 -20.33 -16.65
C VAL A 47 40.15 -20.98 -16.65
N VAL A 48 41.14 -20.36 -17.33
CA VAL A 48 42.53 -20.83 -17.32
C VAL A 48 43.13 -20.75 -15.91
N THR A 49 42.90 -19.63 -15.21
CA THR A 49 43.43 -19.40 -13.86
C THR A 49 42.82 -20.35 -12.82
N ALA A 50 41.54 -20.66 -12.97
CA ALA A 50 40.80 -21.61 -12.14
C ALA A 50 41.05 -23.09 -12.51
N GLU A 51 41.86 -23.36 -13.53
CA GLU A 51 42.18 -24.70 -14.04
C GLU A 51 40.93 -25.51 -14.49
N LEU A 52 39.87 -24.83 -14.93
CA LEU A 52 38.59 -25.46 -15.33
C LEU A 52 38.55 -25.92 -16.79
N LEU A 53 39.58 -25.60 -17.59
CA LEU A 53 39.65 -26.00 -19.00
C LEU A 53 39.36 -27.49 -19.25
N PRO A 54 39.93 -28.45 -18.49
CA PRO A 54 39.70 -29.86 -18.78
C PRO A 54 38.23 -30.29 -18.67
N ALA A 55 37.48 -29.68 -17.75
CA ALA A 55 36.07 -29.97 -17.51
C ALA A 55 35.18 -29.34 -18.59
N LEU A 56 35.43 -28.06 -18.93
CA LEU A 56 34.58 -27.32 -19.87
C LEU A 56 34.81 -27.69 -21.35
N THR A 57 35.89 -28.42 -21.67
CA THR A 57 36.14 -28.94 -23.02
C THR A 57 35.85 -30.44 -23.14
N ASP A 58 35.15 -31.06 -22.17
CA ASP A 58 34.73 -32.46 -22.29
C ASP A 58 33.71 -32.59 -23.44
N PRO A 59 34.01 -33.33 -24.51
CA PRO A 59 33.11 -33.48 -25.67
C PRO A 59 31.89 -34.37 -25.39
N PHE A 60 31.85 -35.06 -24.25
CA PHE A 60 30.72 -35.92 -23.86
C PHE A 60 29.81 -35.25 -22.82
N ALA A 61 30.22 -34.11 -22.29
CA ALA A 61 29.37 -33.28 -21.45
C ALA A 61 28.42 -32.45 -22.30
N ASP A 62 27.34 -32.01 -21.67
CA ASP A 62 26.37 -31.10 -22.26
C ASP A 62 26.16 -29.98 -21.24
N PHE A 63 26.55 -28.77 -21.57
CA PHE A 63 26.54 -27.64 -20.63
C PHE A 63 25.68 -26.49 -21.13
N THR A 64 25.16 -25.69 -20.22
CA THR A 64 24.75 -24.30 -20.52
C THR A 64 25.67 -23.37 -19.77
N VAL A 65 26.43 -22.55 -20.49
CA VAL A 65 27.35 -21.58 -19.90
C VAL A 65 26.78 -20.18 -20.04
N PHE A 66 26.51 -19.53 -18.91
CA PHE A 66 26.25 -18.09 -18.88
C PHE A 66 27.60 -17.36 -18.87
N ALA A 67 28.00 -16.81 -20.00
CA ALA A 67 29.32 -16.22 -20.21
C ALA A 67 29.29 -14.70 -19.98
N PRO A 68 29.86 -14.18 -18.88
CA PRO A 68 29.90 -12.74 -18.66
C PRO A 68 30.78 -12.03 -19.69
N SER A 69 30.32 -10.87 -20.14
CA SER A 69 31.06 -9.98 -21.03
C SER A 69 32.36 -9.47 -20.37
N ASN A 70 33.27 -8.89 -21.15
CA ASN A 70 34.48 -8.31 -20.56
C ASN A 70 34.13 -7.11 -19.67
N GLU A 71 33.08 -6.38 -20.07
CA GLU A 71 32.47 -5.25 -19.37
C GLU A 71 31.92 -5.70 -18.01
N ALA A 72 31.21 -6.83 -17.93
CA ALA A 72 30.72 -7.42 -16.69
C ALA A 72 31.83 -7.62 -15.63
N PHE A 73 32.99 -8.12 -16.08
CA PHE A 73 34.17 -8.27 -15.19
C PHE A 73 34.74 -6.93 -14.74
N VAL A 74 34.66 -5.89 -15.57
CA VAL A 74 35.10 -4.54 -15.20
C VAL A 74 34.15 -3.94 -14.16
N GLU A 75 32.85 -4.10 -14.35
CA GLU A 75 31.83 -3.65 -13.39
C GLU A 75 31.99 -4.36 -12.05
N LEU A 76 32.10 -5.68 -12.04
CA LEU A 76 32.40 -6.45 -10.82
C LEU A 76 33.67 -5.95 -10.12
N ALA A 77 34.73 -5.64 -10.88
CA ALA A 77 35.96 -5.13 -10.29
C ALA A 77 35.75 -3.77 -9.61
N ASN A 78 34.93 -2.91 -10.20
CA ASN A 78 34.59 -1.60 -9.64
C ASN A 78 33.75 -1.74 -8.37
N GLU A 79 32.71 -2.59 -8.38
CA GLU A 79 31.85 -2.84 -7.22
C GLU A 79 32.64 -3.39 -6.03
N LEU A 80 33.57 -4.34 -6.29
CA LEU A 80 34.43 -4.91 -5.26
C LEU A 80 35.61 -3.99 -4.87
N GLY A 81 35.74 -2.80 -5.46
CA GLY A 81 36.85 -1.87 -5.20
C GLY A 81 38.23 -2.48 -5.53
N THR A 82 38.29 -3.37 -6.53
CA THR A 82 39.46 -4.14 -6.92
C THR A 82 39.85 -3.90 -8.38
N ASN A 83 40.67 -4.77 -8.95
CA ASN A 83 41.00 -4.78 -10.38
C ASN A 83 40.88 -6.20 -10.95
N ALA A 84 41.07 -6.35 -12.26
CA ALA A 84 41.01 -7.65 -12.93
C ALA A 84 41.89 -8.72 -12.28
N GLN A 85 43.10 -8.36 -11.83
CA GLN A 85 43.98 -9.31 -11.14
C GLN A 85 43.41 -9.74 -9.79
N GLY A 86 42.76 -8.84 -9.07
CA GLY A 86 42.08 -9.14 -7.80
C GLY A 86 40.98 -10.18 -7.97
N ILE A 87 40.17 -10.07 -9.03
CA ILE A 87 39.16 -11.08 -9.40
C ILE A 87 39.83 -12.42 -9.68
N LEU A 88 40.87 -12.43 -10.52
CA LEU A 88 41.58 -13.66 -10.89
C LEU A 88 42.29 -14.34 -9.71
N THR A 89 42.65 -13.60 -8.66
CA THR A 89 43.23 -14.16 -7.43
C THR A 89 42.20 -14.54 -6.37
N ASN A 90 40.91 -14.37 -6.65
CA ASN A 90 39.86 -14.74 -5.70
C ASN A 90 39.93 -16.26 -5.44
N PRO A 91 40.07 -16.71 -4.18
CA PRO A 91 40.11 -18.14 -3.86
C PRO A 91 38.83 -18.89 -4.29
N GLU A 92 37.70 -18.19 -4.39
CA GLU A 92 36.41 -18.73 -4.81
C GLU A 92 36.19 -18.66 -6.32
N LEU A 93 37.19 -18.25 -7.13
CA LEU A 93 37.03 -18.06 -8.57
C LEU A 93 36.47 -19.30 -9.28
N ALA A 94 36.98 -20.49 -8.92
CA ALA A 94 36.47 -21.74 -9.50
C ALA A 94 35.00 -21.98 -9.15
N ASN A 95 34.59 -21.71 -7.91
CA ASN A 95 33.21 -21.86 -7.46
C ASN A 95 32.28 -20.86 -8.16
N ILE A 96 32.71 -19.61 -8.29
CA ILE A 96 31.98 -18.56 -9.04
C ILE A 96 31.80 -18.99 -10.50
N LEU A 97 32.86 -19.47 -11.17
CA LEU A 97 32.74 -19.92 -12.56
C LEU A 97 31.83 -21.14 -12.72
N LEU A 98 31.84 -22.08 -11.77
CA LEU A 98 30.91 -23.22 -11.77
C LEU A 98 29.46 -22.81 -11.50
N TYR A 99 29.23 -21.70 -10.79
CA TYR A 99 27.89 -21.13 -10.59
C TYR A 99 27.29 -20.56 -11.90
N HIS A 100 28.12 -20.27 -12.90
CA HIS A 100 27.68 -19.83 -14.23
C HIS A 100 27.30 -20.98 -15.18
N VAL A 101 27.42 -22.24 -14.74
CA VAL A 101 27.26 -23.41 -15.62
C VAL A 101 26.12 -24.28 -15.12
N LEU A 102 25.21 -24.65 -16.02
CA LEU A 102 24.19 -25.69 -15.79
C LEU A 102 24.63 -27.02 -16.40
N ASP A 103 24.18 -28.12 -15.79
CA ASP A 103 24.25 -29.45 -16.37
C ASP A 103 23.10 -29.64 -17.37
N GLY A 104 23.43 -29.80 -18.65
CA GLY A 104 22.51 -29.91 -19.79
C GLY A 104 22.40 -28.64 -20.64
N ALA A 105 22.06 -28.81 -21.93
CA ALA A 105 21.76 -27.71 -22.84
C ALA A 105 20.34 -27.15 -22.65
N VAL A 106 20.27 -25.90 -22.19
CA VAL A 106 19.05 -25.10 -21.99
C VAL A 106 19.10 -23.93 -22.95
N MET A 107 18.22 -23.97 -23.96
CA MET A 107 18.03 -22.85 -24.88
C MET A 107 17.16 -21.77 -24.21
N SER A 108 17.29 -20.52 -24.65
CA SER A 108 16.50 -19.38 -24.15
C SER A 108 14.99 -19.66 -24.23
N SER A 109 14.55 -20.31 -25.31
CA SER A 109 13.16 -20.73 -25.54
C SER A 109 12.61 -21.77 -24.55
N MET A 110 13.46 -22.40 -23.74
CA MET A 110 13.05 -23.36 -22.70
C MET A 110 12.83 -22.68 -21.35
N ILE A 111 13.26 -21.44 -21.18
CA ILE A 111 13.18 -20.68 -19.94
C ILE A 111 11.77 -20.10 -19.79
N ASN A 112 11.16 -20.35 -18.63
CA ASN A 112 9.92 -19.72 -18.22
C ASN A 112 10.20 -18.67 -17.15
N ASN A 113 9.30 -17.69 -17.05
CA ASN A 113 9.42 -16.66 -16.03
C ASN A 113 9.29 -17.26 -14.62
N GLY A 114 10.28 -17.02 -13.77
CA GLY A 114 10.34 -17.53 -12.40
C GLY A 114 10.93 -18.94 -12.28
N ASP A 115 11.57 -19.48 -13.33
CA ASP A 115 12.26 -20.76 -13.23
C ASP A 115 13.42 -20.67 -12.22
N ILE A 116 13.50 -21.63 -11.30
CA ILE A 116 14.59 -21.75 -10.33
C ILE A 116 15.38 -23.01 -10.69
N VAL A 117 16.66 -22.84 -11.03
CA VAL A 117 17.53 -23.92 -11.50
C VAL A 117 18.79 -24.05 -10.65
N THR A 118 19.33 -25.26 -10.54
CA THR A 118 20.55 -25.54 -9.79
C THR A 118 21.75 -25.56 -10.74
N PRO A 119 22.73 -24.66 -10.59
CA PRO A 119 23.97 -24.72 -11.36
C PRO A 119 24.91 -25.83 -10.84
N LEU A 120 26.03 -26.06 -11.54
CA LEU A 120 27.03 -27.07 -11.16
C LEU A 120 27.60 -26.81 -9.76
N ASN A 121 27.69 -25.55 -9.35
CA ASN A 121 27.94 -25.16 -7.97
C ASN A 121 26.59 -24.99 -7.25
N ASP A 122 26.28 -25.84 -6.28
CA ASP A 122 25.00 -25.83 -5.57
C ASP A 122 24.96 -24.91 -4.34
N ALA A 123 25.85 -23.91 -4.26
CA ALA A 123 25.88 -22.97 -3.14
C ALA A 123 24.60 -22.11 -3.05
N ASN A 124 24.00 -21.78 -4.20
CA ASN A 124 22.67 -21.18 -4.31
C ASN A 124 22.03 -21.64 -5.65
N THR A 125 20.77 -21.30 -5.88
CA THR A 125 20.04 -21.48 -7.14
C THR A 125 20.13 -20.24 -8.02
N LEU A 126 19.97 -20.43 -9.34
CA LEU A 126 19.78 -19.34 -10.31
C LEU A 126 18.29 -19.11 -10.52
N LYS A 127 17.88 -17.83 -10.52
CA LYS A 127 16.51 -17.38 -10.75
C LYS A 127 16.42 -16.83 -12.16
N LEU A 128 15.67 -17.49 -13.02
CA LEU A 128 15.54 -17.11 -14.42
C LEU A 128 14.27 -16.27 -14.62
N THR A 129 14.43 -15.13 -15.26
CA THR A 129 13.32 -14.23 -15.60
C THR A 129 13.17 -14.20 -17.11
N ALA A 130 11.96 -14.44 -17.60
CA ALA A 130 11.61 -14.25 -19.01
C ALA A 130 10.54 -13.17 -19.07
N THR A 131 10.93 -11.98 -19.52
CA THR A 131 10.02 -10.84 -19.56
C THR A 131 9.03 -10.97 -20.71
N SER A 132 7.89 -10.31 -20.57
CA SER A 132 6.91 -10.13 -21.65
C SER A 132 7.48 -9.37 -22.86
N GLY A 133 8.55 -8.59 -22.66
CA GLY A 133 9.32 -7.91 -23.71
C GLY A 133 10.21 -8.83 -24.55
N GLY A 134 10.46 -10.06 -24.09
CA GLY A 134 11.34 -11.04 -24.74
C GLY A 134 12.78 -11.03 -24.23
N ASP A 135 13.09 -10.18 -23.24
CA ASP A 135 14.38 -10.19 -22.54
C ASP A 135 14.44 -11.35 -21.54
N VAL A 136 15.62 -11.95 -21.40
CA VAL A 136 15.91 -13.03 -20.46
C VAL A 136 16.97 -12.57 -19.48
N PHE A 137 16.75 -12.87 -18.19
CA PHE A 137 17.71 -12.59 -17.13
C PHE A 137 18.03 -13.86 -16.34
N VAL A 138 19.24 -13.90 -15.82
CA VAL A 138 19.73 -14.91 -14.88
C VAL A 138 20.16 -14.16 -13.63
N ASN A 139 19.42 -14.33 -12.54
CA ASN A 139 19.43 -13.42 -11.40
C ASN A 139 19.28 -11.97 -11.93
N GLN A 140 20.24 -11.10 -11.63
CA GLN A 140 20.28 -9.71 -12.06
C GLN A 140 20.83 -9.50 -13.47
N ALA A 141 21.55 -10.47 -14.03
CA ALA A 141 22.27 -10.31 -15.28
C ALA A 141 21.36 -10.55 -16.50
N GLN A 142 21.33 -9.60 -17.43
CA GLN A 142 20.62 -9.72 -18.70
C GLN A 142 21.41 -10.59 -19.69
N VAL A 143 20.70 -11.43 -20.44
CA VAL A 143 21.27 -12.17 -21.58
C VAL A 143 21.34 -11.25 -22.81
N GLU A 144 22.56 -10.87 -23.20
CA GLU A 144 22.81 -10.00 -24.37
C GLU A 144 22.84 -10.78 -25.70
N LEU A 145 23.34 -12.03 -25.65
CA LEU A 145 23.41 -12.91 -26.82
C LEU A 145 23.06 -14.34 -26.39
N ALA A 146 21.86 -14.78 -26.77
CA ALA A 146 21.37 -16.11 -26.44
C ALA A 146 21.71 -17.17 -27.51
N ASP A 147 21.66 -18.43 -27.10
CA ASP A 147 21.63 -19.61 -27.95
C ASP A 147 22.85 -19.79 -28.88
N VAL A 148 24.05 -19.46 -28.40
CA VAL A 148 25.29 -19.74 -29.14
C VAL A 148 25.68 -21.20 -28.97
N GLY A 149 25.38 -22.01 -29.98
CA GLY A 149 25.62 -23.46 -29.93
C GLY A 149 27.11 -23.84 -29.92
N ALA A 150 27.45 -24.83 -29.11
CA ALA A 150 28.71 -25.56 -29.09
C ALA A 150 28.42 -27.07 -29.26
N ASP A 151 29.42 -27.86 -29.60
CA ASP A 151 29.26 -29.33 -29.71
C ASP A 151 29.03 -30.00 -28.35
N ASN A 152 29.48 -29.37 -27.26
CA ASN A 152 29.29 -29.85 -25.89
C ASN A 152 28.38 -28.94 -25.05
N GLY A 153 27.50 -28.15 -25.70
CA GLY A 153 26.52 -27.33 -24.98
C GLY A 153 26.02 -26.09 -25.70
N VAL A 154 25.59 -25.11 -24.91
CA VAL A 154 25.09 -23.80 -25.33
C VAL A 154 25.76 -22.71 -24.48
N VAL A 155 26.08 -21.59 -25.11
CA VAL A 155 26.58 -20.39 -24.44
C VAL A 155 25.55 -19.26 -24.56
N HIS A 156 25.26 -18.60 -23.44
CA HIS A 156 24.49 -17.37 -23.39
C HIS A 156 25.39 -16.26 -22.85
N ALA A 157 25.64 -15.21 -23.63
CA ALA A 157 26.41 -14.07 -23.15
C ALA A 157 25.54 -13.22 -22.21
N ILE A 158 26.10 -12.83 -21.06
CA ILE A 158 25.40 -12.02 -20.05
C ILE A 158 26.20 -10.76 -19.71
N ASP A 159 25.49 -9.71 -19.28
CA ASP A 159 26.07 -8.40 -18.93
C ASP A 159 26.60 -8.32 -17.48
N GLY A 160 26.30 -9.31 -16.64
CA GLY A 160 26.71 -9.36 -15.23
C GLY A 160 27.49 -10.63 -14.88
N VAL A 161 28.26 -10.57 -13.78
CA VAL A 161 28.86 -11.78 -13.19
C VAL A 161 27.92 -12.32 -12.11
N LEU A 162 27.55 -13.59 -12.23
CA LEU A 162 26.69 -14.28 -11.28
C LEU A 162 27.47 -14.62 -10.01
N LEU A 163 26.94 -14.20 -8.86
CA LEU A 163 27.46 -14.53 -7.55
C LEU A 163 26.45 -15.41 -6.81
N SER A 164 26.93 -16.40 -6.07
CA SER A 164 26.10 -17.27 -5.24
C SER A 164 25.69 -16.60 -3.92
N SER A 165 25.33 -15.32 -3.98
CA SER A 165 24.90 -14.52 -2.84
C SER A 165 23.50 -14.92 -2.39
N GLU A 166 23.24 -14.91 -1.09
CA GLU A 166 21.90 -15.11 -0.53
C GLU A 166 21.14 -13.78 -0.56
N THR A 167 20.10 -13.67 -1.38
CA THR A 167 19.40 -12.40 -1.63
C THR A 167 18.09 -12.28 -0.85
N VAL A 168 17.47 -11.10 -0.81
CA VAL A 168 16.15 -10.90 -0.21
C VAL A 168 15.07 -11.80 -0.82
N VAL A 169 15.23 -12.19 -2.10
CA VAL A 169 14.37 -13.17 -2.77
C VAL A 169 14.55 -14.57 -2.18
N ASP A 170 15.78 -14.96 -1.86
CA ASP A 170 16.07 -16.26 -1.24
C ASP A 170 15.40 -16.39 0.13
N ILE A 171 15.43 -15.33 0.93
CA ILE A 171 14.72 -15.29 2.21
C ILE A 171 13.22 -15.53 2.02
N ALA A 172 12.58 -14.96 0.99
CA ALA A 172 11.17 -15.19 0.72
C ALA A 172 10.88 -16.64 0.27
N ILE A 173 11.76 -17.23 -0.54
CA ILE A 173 11.65 -18.62 -0.99
C ILE A 173 11.82 -19.59 0.20
N ASP A 174 12.84 -19.38 1.03
CA ASP A 174 13.15 -20.21 2.19
C ASP A 174 12.04 -20.18 3.25
N ASN A 175 11.37 -19.04 3.41
CA ASN A 175 10.21 -18.88 4.28
C ASN A 175 8.89 -19.35 3.62
N SER A 176 8.94 -19.87 2.39
CA SER A 176 7.77 -20.35 1.65
C SER A 176 6.69 -19.28 1.45
N PHE A 177 7.08 -18.03 1.21
CA PHE A 177 6.15 -16.95 0.84
C PHE A 177 5.75 -17.09 -0.63
N THR A 178 4.91 -18.09 -0.91
CA THR A 178 4.57 -18.53 -2.27
C THR A 178 3.81 -17.46 -3.05
N THR A 179 2.96 -16.69 -2.38
CA THR A 179 2.21 -15.61 -3.02
C THR A 179 3.10 -14.43 -3.33
N LEU A 180 3.96 -14.02 -2.39
CA LEU A 180 4.90 -12.92 -2.60
C LEU A 180 5.88 -13.25 -3.74
N THR A 181 6.46 -14.45 -3.74
CA THR A 181 7.37 -14.89 -4.80
C THR A 181 6.66 -14.92 -6.16
N THR A 182 5.42 -15.40 -6.22
CA THR A 182 4.61 -15.35 -7.45
C THR A 182 4.32 -13.92 -7.91
N ALA A 183 4.02 -13.02 -6.97
CA ALA A 183 3.77 -11.60 -7.27
C ALA A 183 5.03 -10.91 -7.83
N VAL A 184 6.18 -11.14 -7.22
CA VAL A 184 7.49 -10.63 -7.67
C VAL A 184 7.84 -11.15 -9.08
N VAL A 185 7.62 -12.44 -9.34
CA VAL A 185 7.80 -13.04 -10.66
C VAL A 185 6.85 -12.42 -11.68
N THR A 186 5.56 -12.30 -11.34
CA THR A 186 4.52 -11.73 -12.22
C THR A 186 4.79 -10.27 -12.55
N ALA A 187 5.34 -9.51 -11.59
CA ALA A 187 5.74 -8.13 -11.77
C ALA A 187 7.12 -7.95 -12.44
N GLU A 188 7.81 -9.05 -12.79
CA GLU A 188 9.14 -9.04 -13.42
C GLU A 188 10.22 -8.33 -12.56
N LEU A 189 10.08 -8.34 -11.23
CA LEU A 189 10.96 -7.63 -10.29
C LEU A 189 12.17 -8.46 -9.81
N LEU A 190 12.24 -9.74 -10.19
CA LEU A 190 13.33 -10.64 -9.79
C LEU A 190 14.74 -10.09 -10.11
N PRO A 191 15.02 -9.53 -11.31
CA PRO A 191 16.38 -9.06 -11.62
C PRO A 191 16.86 -7.96 -10.68
N ALA A 192 15.98 -7.02 -10.31
CA ALA A 192 16.32 -5.95 -9.38
C ALA A 192 16.56 -6.50 -7.96
N LEU A 193 15.71 -7.41 -7.48
CA LEU A 193 15.78 -7.94 -6.11
C LEU A 193 16.87 -9.01 -5.92
N THR A 194 17.47 -9.50 -7.01
CA THR A 194 18.59 -10.46 -6.99
C THR A 194 19.93 -9.82 -7.29
N ASP A 195 20.00 -8.48 -7.43
CA ASP A 195 21.27 -7.76 -7.55
C ASP A 195 22.06 -7.86 -6.23
N PRO A 196 23.25 -8.50 -6.22
CA PRO A 196 24.04 -8.68 -5.01
C PRO A 196 24.71 -7.39 -4.51
N PHE A 197 24.70 -6.31 -5.29
CA PHE A 197 25.30 -5.02 -4.92
C PHE A 197 24.26 -3.96 -4.53
N ALA A 198 22.98 -4.26 -4.72
CA ALA A 198 21.89 -3.44 -4.22
C ALA A 198 21.72 -3.65 -2.70
N ASN A 199 21.17 -2.64 -2.04
CA ASN A 199 20.78 -2.71 -0.64
C ASN A 199 19.27 -2.48 -0.55
N HIS A 200 18.56 -3.43 0.04
CA HIS A 200 17.11 -3.42 0.13
C HIS A 200 16.64 -3.74 1.55
N THR A 201 15.73 -2.93 2.08
CA THR A 201 14.87 -3.36 3.18
C THR A 201 13.51 -3.73 2.62
N VAL A 202 13.16 -5.02 2.67
CA VAL A 202 11.90 -5.56 2.17
C VAL A 202 10.97 -5.87 3.33
N PHE A 203 9.80 -5.24 3.37
CA PHE A 203 8.72 -5.61 4.26
C PHE A 203 7.90 -6.71 3.59
N ALA A 204 8.21 -7.99 3.86
CA ALA A 204 7.64 -9.14 3.16
C ALA A 204 6.33 -9.60 3.81
N PRO A 205 5.16 -9.46 3.13
CA PRO A 205 3.90 -10.00 3.63
C PRO A 205 3.88 -11.52 3.56
N THR A 206 3.25 -12.15 4.54
CA THR A 206 2.99 -13.60 4.52
C THR A 206 1.90 -13.96 3.52
N ASP A 207 1.79 -15.24 3.15
CA ASP A 207 0.69 -15.72 2.30
C ASP A 207 -0.70 -15.42 2.92
N GLU A 208 -0.83 -15.51 4.24
CA GLU A 208 -2.09 -15.17 4.94
C GLU A 208 -2.42 -13.67 4.87
N ALA A 209 -1.40 -12.80 4.77
CA ALA A 209 -1.61 -11.36 4.54
C ALA A 209 -2.26 -11.10 3.17
N PHE A 210 -1.83 -11.83 2.13
CA PHE A 210 -2.45 -11.75 0.80
C PHE A 210 -3.86 -12.34 0.80
N ASP A 211 -4.09 -13.46 1.49
CA ASP A 211 -5.44 -14.04 1.62
C ASP A 211 -6.41 -13.06 2.30
N MET A 212 -5.95 -12.37 3.35
CA MET A 212 -6.73 -11.32 4.01
C MET A 212 -7.06 -10.16 3.08
N LEU A 213 -6.07 -9.67 2.32
CA LEU A 213 -6.29 -8.61 1.34
C LEU A 213 -7.28 -9.03 0.25
N ALA A 214 -7.16 -10.27 -0.26
CA ALA A 214 -8.07 -10.79 -1.27
C ALA A 214 -9.51 -10.83 -0.75
N ALA A 215 -9.69 -11.30 0.48
CA ALA A 215 -11.00 -11.34 1.14
C ALA A 215 -11.60 -9.94 1.37
N GLU A 216 -10.78 -8.97 1.75
CA GLU A 216 -11.19 -7.57 1.96
C GLU A 216 -11.63 -6.90 0.65
N LEU A 217 -10.90 -7.14 -0.44
CA LEU A 217 -11.23 -6.59 -1.77
C LEU A 217 -12.29 -7.41 -2.53
N GLU A 218 -12.91 -8.41 -1.87
CA GLU A 218 -13.87 -9.34 -2.48
C GLU A 218 -13.35 -9.99 -3.79
N THR A 219 -12.05 -10.30 -3.83
CA THR A 219 -11.34 -10.91 -4.97
C THR A 219 -10.67 -12.23 -4.58
N ASP A 220 -10.07 -12.91 -5.55
CA ASP A 220 -9.14 -14.02 -5.34
C ASP A 220 -7.69 -13.58 -5.59
N LEU A 221 -6.76 -14.52 -5.38
CA LEU A 221 -5.33 -14.28 -5.57
C LEU A 221 -4.98 -13.95 -7.02
N ASP A 222 -5.64 -14.59 -7.98
CA ASP A 222 -5.46 -14.28 -9.41
C ASP A 222 -5.87 -12.84 -9.71
N GLY A 223 -6.93 -12.34 -9.08
CA GLY A 223 -7.34 -10.94 -9.17
C GLY A 223 -6.32 -9.96 -8.56
N LEU A 224 -5.68 -10.32 -7.45
CA LEU A 224 -4.59 -9.51 -6.87
C LEU A 224 -3.34 -9.49 -7.77
N LEU A 225 -2.93 -10.66 -8.28
CA LEU A 225 -1.79 -10.79 -9.18
C LEU A 225 -2.05 -10.14 -10.55
N GLY A 226 -3.32 -9.99 -10.93
CA GLY A 226 -3.76 -9.30 -12.14
C GLY A 226 -3.85 -7.78 -12.04
N LEU A 227 -3.50 -7.19 -10.89
CA LEU A 227 -3.56 -5.74 -10.71
C LEU A 227 -2.59 -5.01 -11.65
N PRO A 228 -3.04 -3.97 -12.39
CA PRO A 228 -2.20 -3.26 -13.34
C PRO A 228 -1.04 -2.50 -12.69
N ASN A 229 -1.16 -2.21 -11.38
CA ASN A 229 -0.16 -1.54 -10.56
C ASN A 229 0.56 -2.49 -9.59
N LEU A 230 0.54 -3.81 -9.82
CA LEU A 230 1.18 -4.80 -8.94
C LEU A 230 2.65 -4.46 -8.64
N ALA A 231 3.42 -4.06 -9.66
CA ALA A 231 4.82 -3.67 -9.47
C ALA A 231 4.96 -2.46 -8.53
N ASP A 232 4.08 -1.46 -8.64
CA ASP A 232 4.09 -0.28 -7.77
C ASP A 232 3.75 -0.64 -6.31
N ILE A 233 2.78 -1.54 -6.12
CA ILE A 233 2.42 -2.08 -4.81
C ILE A 233 3.61 -2.80 -4.19
N LEU A 234 4.30 -3.67 -4.94
CA LEU A 234 5.47 -4.39 -4.43
C LEU A 234 6.63 -3.44 -4.12
N LEU A 235 6.85 -2.40 -4.94
CA LEU A 235 7.85 -1.37 -4.66
C LEU A 235 7.51 -0.52 -3.42
N TYR A 236 6.23 -0.43 -3.04
CA TYR A 236 5.80 0.18 -1.78
C TYR A 236 6.15 -0.66 -0.54
N HIS A 237 6.66 -1.88 -0.72
CA HIS A 237 7.18 -2.72 0.36
C HIS A 237 8.70 -2.67 0.49
N VAL A 238 9.39 -1.92 -0.37
CA VAL A 238 10.85 -1.93 -0.43
C VAL A 238 11.41 -0.55 -0.16
N VAL A 239 12.47 -0.49 0.62
CA VAL A 239 13.32 0.70 0.85
C VAL A 239 14.67 0.45 0.20
N GLY A 240 15.25 1.47 -0.43
CA GLY A 240 16.56 1.39 -1.11
C GLY A 240 17.78 1.48 -0.18
N GLU A 241 17.64 1.09 1.09
CA GLU A 241 18.69 1.13 2.11
C GLU A 241 18.51 -0.04 3.08
N ASP A 242 19.58 -0.43 3.78
CA ASP A 242 19.54 -1.43 4.85
C ASP A 242 19.09 -0.77 6.16
N LEU A 243 17.94 -1.19 6.68
CA LEU A 243 17.36 -0.71 7.92
C LEU A 243 16.98 -1.89 8.81
N LEU A 244 17.71 -2.04 9.91
CA LEU A 244 17.30 -2.93 10.99
C LEU A 244 16.05 -2.39 11.69
N SER A 245 15.30 -3.27 12.32
CA SER A 245 14.12 -2.92 13.12
C SER A 245 14.43 -1.89 14.22
N THR A 246 15.67 -1.92 14.75
CA THR A 246 16.15 -0.96 15.75
C THR A 246 16.58 0.39 15.19
N GLU A 247 16.73 0.50 13.87
CA GLU A 247 17.14 1.73 13.17
C GLU A 247 15.94 2.50 12.62
N LEU A 248 14.75 1.88 12.60
CA LEU A 248 13.50 2.53 12.25
C LEU A 248 13.14 3.62 13.26
N THR A 249 12.61 4.72 12.75
CA THR A 249 12.16 5.88 13.54
C THR A 249 10.69 6.15 13.31
N GLU A 250 9.99 6.55 14.38
CA GLU A 250 8.59 7.00 14.33
C GLU A 250 8.38 8.08 13.24
N GLY A 251 7.32 7.93 12.44
CA GLY A 251 6.95 8.88 11.40
C GLY A 251 7.10 8.35 9.97
N GLY A 252 7.30 9.25 9.01
CA GLY A 252 7.31 8.91 7.58
C GLY A 252 8.58 8.20 7.12
N LEU A 253 8.44 7.12 6.34
CA LEU A 253 9.55 6.44 5.66
C LEU A 253 9.30 6.35 4.15
N LEU A 254 10.26 6.83 3.35
CA LEU A 254 10.17 6.84 1.89
C LEU A 254 10.45 5.44 1.32
N MET A 255 9.51 4.93 0.52
CA MET A 255 9.61 3.65 -0.18
C MET A 255 10.12 3.82 -1.62
N LEU A 256 10.51 2.73 -2.27
CA LEU A 256 11.09 2.75 -3.63
C LEU A 256 10.11 3.18 -4.71
N ASN A 257 8.81 3.04 -4.50
CA ASN A 257 7.80 3.59 -5.40
C ASN A 257 7.66 5.13 -5.28
N GLY A 258 8.39 5.77 -4.37
CA GLY A 258 8.38 7.21 -4.14
C GLY A 258 7.33 7.71 -3.14
N GLN A 259 6.55 6.81 -2.55
CA GLN A 259 5.54 7.16 -1.53
C GLN A 259 6.09 6.98 -0.11
N ASN A 260 5.51 7.69 0.86
CA ASN A 260 5.85 7.52 2.28
C ASN A 260 4.90 6.53 2.95
N THR A 261 5.46 5.62 3.74
CA THR A 261 4.74 4.85 4.77
C THR A 261 4.78 5.58 6.10
N VAL A 262 3.96 5.15 7.06
CA VAL A 262 3.97 5.63 8.44
C VAL A 262 4.50 4.52 9.35
N ILE A 263 5.54 4.81 10.12
CA ILE A 263 6.09 3.93 11.14
C ILE A 263 5.55 4.33 12.51
N ASP A 264 4.91 3.37 13.18
CA ASP A 264 4.50 3.47 14.59
C ASP A 264 5.30 2.45 15.43
N LEU A 265 5.99 2.93 16.46
CA LEU A 265 6.83 2.16 17.38
C LEU A 265 6.20 2.00 18.78
N SER A 266 4.98 2.48 18.98
CA SER A 266 4.29 2.50 20.28
C SER A 266 3.90 1.12 20.79
N ASP A 267 3.63 0.17 19.88
CA ASP A 267 3.29 -1.22 20.17
C ASP A 267 4.07 -2.22 19.28
N GLY A 268 5.41 -2.09 19.29
CA GLY A 268 6.28 -2.82 18.37
C GLY A 268 6.42 -2.08 17.03
N VAL A 269 7.13 -2.67 16.06
CA VAL A 269 7.31 -2.05 14.75
C VAL A 269 6.07 -2.27 13.90
N GLN A 270 5.34 -1.20 13.61
CA GLN A 270 4.22 -1.18 12.69
C GLN A 270 4.53 -0.27 11.50
N ILE A 271 4.21 -0.75 10.30
CA ILE A 271 4.35 -0.03 9.04
C ILE A 271 2.94 0.11 8.45
N ASN A 272 2.41 1.33 8.43
CA ASN A 272 0.98 1.59 8.26
C ASN A 272 0.17 0.73 9.26
N ASN A 273 -0.65 -0.19 8.76
CA ASN A 273 -1.43 -1.13 9.58
C ASN A 273 -0.77 -2.50 9.73
N ALA A 274 0.39 -2.72 9.10
CA ALA A 274 1.06 -4.00 9.12
C ALA A 274 2.02 -4.08 10.31
N THR A 275 1.89 -5.14 11.11
CA THR A 275 2.81 -5.43 12.21
C THR A 275 3.98 -6.25 11.69
N VAL A 276 5.21 -5.87 12.05
CA VAL A 276 6.39 -6.71 11.83
C VAL A 276 6.37 -7.87 12.83
N ILE A 277 6.19 -9.08 12.32
CA ILE A 277 6.11 -10.32 13.10
C ILE A 277 7.41 -11.13 13.09
N GLY A 278 8.30 -10.85 12.14
CA GLY A 278 9.63 -11.47 12.04
C GLY A 278 10.66 -10.45 11.55
N PRO A 279 11.24 -9.63 12.45
CA PRO A 279 12.19 -8.59 12.08
C PRO A 279 13.59 -9.17 11.76
N ASP A 280 14.37 -8.38 11.03
CA ASP A 280 15.84 -8.51 10.91
C ASP A 280 16.33 -9.82 10.25
N ASN A 281 15.65 -10.33 9.22
CA ASN A 281 16.17 -11.45 8.44
C ASN A 281 17.19 -10.94 7.42
N GLY A 282 18.48 -11.15 7.70
CA GLY A 282 19.57 -10.67 6.85
C GLY A 282 19.75 -11.49 5.57
N ALA A 283 20.03 -10.78 4.48
CA ALA A 283 20.49 -11.25 3.19
C ALA A 283 21.79 -10.51 2.81
N ASP A 284 22.54 -11.00 1.83
CA ASP A 284 23.75 -10.35 1.32
C ASP A 284 23.45 -9.01 0.62
N ASN A 285 22.24 -8.84 0.07
CA ASN A 285 21.76 -7.61 -0.57
C ASN A 285 20.67 -6.87 0.23
N GLY A 286 20.57 -7.15 1.53
CA GLY A 286 19.82 -6.31 2.46
C GLY A 286 19.10 -7.05 3.59
N ILE A 287 17.93 -6.56 4.00
CA ILE A 287 17.19 -7.02 5.19
C ILE A 287 15.72 -7.27 4.84
N VAL A 288 15.16 -8.36 5.35
CA VAL A 288 13.74 -8.68 5.22
C VAL A 288 13.05 -8.62 6.58
N HIS A 289 12.00 -7.81 6.68
CA HIS A 289 11.07 -7.76 7.81
C HIS A 289 9.77 -8.44 7.42
N ILE A 290 9.42 -9.54 8.07
CA ILE A 290 8.18 -10.28 7.80
C ILE A 290 7.01 -9.53 8.44
N ILE A 291 6.00 -9.20 7.65
CA ILE A 291 4.79 -8.47 8.08
C ILE A 291 3.51 -9.30 7.92
N ASN A 292 2.51 -9.00 8.74
CA ASN A 292 1.23 -9.74 8.75
C ASN A 292 0.13 -9.16 7.86
N ALA A 293 0.39 -8.08 7.13
CA ALA A 293 -0.55 -7.44 6.20
C ALA A 293 0.21 -6.95 4.96
N VAL A 294 -0.47 -6.84 3.82
CA VAL A 294 0.09 -6.21 2.62
C VAL A 294 0.02 -4.69 2.79
N LEU A 295 1.11 -3.99 2.53
CA LEU A 295 1.13 -2.53 2.50
C LEU A 295 0.40 -2.03 1.26
N ASP A 296 -0.68 -1.28 1.47
CA ASP A 296 -1.32 -0.47 0.43
C ASP A 296 -1.25 1.00 0.84
N GLN A 297 -1.11 1.87 -0.15
CA GLN A 297 -1.25 3.31 -0.01
C GLN A 297 -2.68 3.68 0.40
N ASN A 298 -3.68 2.88 0.03
CA ASN A 298 -5.08 3.06 0.45
C ASN A 298 -5.32 2.68 1.91
N PHE A 299 -4.46 1.84 2.51
CA PHE A 299 -4.49 1.46 3.93
C PHE A 299 -3.60 2.35 4.80
N VAL A 300 -3.14 3.51 4.29
CA VAL A 300 -2.71 4.57 5.20
C VAL A 300 -3.97 5.00 5.94
N ASN A 301 -4.18 4.38 7.10
CA ASN A 301 -5.22 4.79 8.00
C ASN A 301 -5.06 6.29 8.25
N CYS A 302 -5.96 7.09 7.69
CA CYS A 302 -6.41 8.32 8.33
C CYS A 302 -7.15 8.02 9.65
N GLU A 303 -6.79 6.93 10.34
CA GLU A 303 -6.98 6.78 11.79
C GLU A 303 -5.85 7.46 12.59
N THR A 304 -4.96 8.23 11.95
CA THR A 304 -4.41 9.38 12.69
C THR A 304 -5.57 10.33 12.90
N ASP A 305 -6.21 10.19 14.06
CA ASP A 305 -7.12 11.13 14.68
C ASP A 305 -7.49 12.27 13.73
N PHE A 306 -8.63 12.16 13.04
CA PHE A 306 -9.34 13.35 12.61
C PHE A 306 -9.80 14.07 13.88
N PHE A 307 -8.84 14.61 14.64
CA PHE A 307 -9.03 15.76 15.49
C PHE A 307 -9.38 16.92 14.54
N LEU A 308 -10.59 16.88 13.98
CA LEU A 308 -11.50 17.97 14.29
C LEU A 308 -11.80 17.91 15.78
N ALA A 309 -10.75 18.12 16.60
CA ALA A 309 -10.98 18.88 17.79
C ALA A 309 -11.59 20.17 17.24
N PRO A 310 -12.81 20.57 17.64
CA PRO A 310 -13.30 21.89 17.36
C PRO A 310 -12.46 22.85 18.19
N GLN A 311 -11.16 22.97 17.89
CA GLN A 311 -10.25 23.83 18.63
C GLN A 311 -10.28 25.24 18.08
N ASN A 312 -11.04 25.53 17.01
CA ASN A 312 -11.33 26.89 16.58
C ASN A 312 -12.69 27.07 15.85
N LEU A 313 -13.70 26.22 16.05
CA LEU A 313 -15.07 26.65 15.74
C LEU A 313 -15.63 27.43 16.93
N GLU A 314 -15.10 28.63 17.15
CA GLU A 314 -15.90 29.68 17.79
C GLU A 314 -17.01 30.04 16.78
N VAL A 315 -18.13 29.30 16.80
CA VAL A 315 -19.38 29.88 16.30
C VAL A 315 -19.91 30.77 17.41
N VAL A 316 -19.24 31.90 17.59
CA VAL A 316 -19.75 33.02 18.38
C VAL A 316 -20.62 33.84 17.45
N GLN A 317 -21.88 33.45 17.31
CA GLN A 317 -23.06 34.32 17.40
C GLN A 317 -24.30 33.68 16.77
N SER A 318 -25.44 34.00 17.36
CA SER A 318 -26.79 33.55 17.01
C SER A 318 -27.31 34.03 15.64
N GLN A 319 -26.46 34.63 14.80
CA GLN A 319 -26.80 35.15 13.47
C GLN A 319 -25.55 35.07 12.56
N PHE A 320 -25.64 34.38 11.43
CA PHE A 320 -24.61 34.48 10.39
C PHE A 320 -24.81 35.77 9.59
N SER A 321 -23.83 36.66 9.64
CA SER A 321 -23.73 37.86 8.78
C SER A 321 -22.58 37.79 7.79
N GLU A 322 -21.83 36.68 7.77
CA GLU A 322 -20.64 36.43 6.94
C GLU A 322 -20.65 34.97 6.47
N ASP A 323 -19.91 34.66 5.42
CA ASP A 323 -19.87 33.32 4.82
C ASP A 323 -19.24 32.28 5.77
N ILE A 324 -19.75 31.05 5.75
CA ILE A 324 -19.24 29.96 6.58
C ILE A 324 -18.10 29.29 5.83
N THR A 325 -16.87 29.49 6.30
CA THR A 325 -15.69 28.86 5.69
C THR A 325 -15.23 27.66 6.50
N PHE A 326 -15.30 26.47 5.91
CA PHE A 326 -14.65 25.27 6.39
C PHE A 326 -13.22 25.28 5.87
N GLN A 327 -12.24 25.22 6.77
CA GLN A 327 -10.83 25.11 6.41
C GLN A 327 -10.28 23.82 7.01
N TRP A 328 -9.43 23.15 6.26
CA TRP A 328 -8.63 22.06 6.78
C TRP A 328 -7.17 22.24 6.38
N ASP A 329 -6.28 21.72 7.22
CA ASP A 329 -4.85 21.78 6.94
C ASP A 329 -4.53 20.99 5.67
N PRO A 330 -3.60 21.47 4.83
CA PRO A 330 -3.21 20.76 3.64
C PRO A 330 -2.60 19.41 4.02
N VAL A 331 -3.23 18.33 3.56
CA VAL A 331 -2.69 16.98 3.66
C VAL A 331 -1.93 16.70 2.36
N PRO A 332 -0.68 16.20 2.40
CA PRO A 332 0.01 15.78 1.18
C PRO A 332 -0.75 14.62 0.53
N GLY A 333 -1.25 14.83 -0.70
CA GLY A 333 -2.08 13.88 -1.43
C GLY A 333 -3.45 14.46 -1.81
N SER A 334 -3.98 14.08 -2.97
CA SER A 334 -5.25 14.58 -3.48
C SER A 334 -6.43 14.13 -2.60
N VAL A 335 -6.81 14.97 -1.62
CA VAL A 335 -8.03 14.78 -0.83
C VAL A 335 -9.21 15.36 -1.62
N ILE A 336 -10.18 14.53 -2.00
CA ILE A 336 -11.41 14.98 -2.64
C ILE A 336 -12.51 15.03 -1.57
N CYS A 337 -13.00 16.23 -1.27
CA CYS A 337 -14.12 16.43 -0.35
C CYS A 337 -15.39 16.80 -1.14
N GLN A 338 -16.40 15.94 -1.06
CA GLN A 338 -17.73 16.23 -1.56
C GLN A 338 -18.61 16.79 -0.43
N LEU A 339 -19.18 17.98 -0.62
CA LEU A 339 -20.26 18.46 0.24
C LEU A 339 -21.62 18.14 -0.38
N ARG A 340 -22.51 17.69 0.49
CA ARG A 340 -23.92 17.58 0.18
C ARG A 340 -24.72 18.43 1.15
N LEU A 341 -25.33 19.47 0.62
CA LEU A 341 -26.33 20.27 1.33
C LEU A 341 -27.69 19.62 1.13
N GLN A 342 -28.35 19.29 2.23
CA GLN A 342 -29.69 18.73 2.22
C GLN A 342 -30.61 19.59 3.08
N THR A 343 -31.60 20.21 2.44
CA THR A 343 -32.69 20.93 3.13
C THR A 343 -33.60 19.92 3.84
N PHE A 344 -33.89 20.15 5.12
CA PHE A 344 -34.68 19.20 5.92
C PHE A 344 -36.18 19.21 5.56
N ILE A 345 -36.69 20.25 4.89
CA ILE A 345 -38.13 20.43 4.65
C ILE A 345 -38.57 19.85 3.28
N THR A 346 -37.74 19.95 2.25
CA THR A 346 -38.11 19.60 0.86
C THR A 346 -37.40 18.37 0.29
N GLU A 347 -36.48 17.73 1.03
CA GLU A 347 -35.60 16.63 0.57
C GLU A 347 -34.77 16.95 -0.69
N THR A 348 -34.78 18.20 -1.16
CA THR A 348 -33.93 18.67 -2.26
C THR A 348 -32.48 18.68 -1.79
N ALA A 349 -31.62 18.01 -2.54
CA ALA A 349 -30.20 17.93 -2.25
C ALA A 349 -29.43 18.61 -3.39
N GLU A 350 -28.52 19.50 -3.03
CA GLU A 350 -27.58 20.11 -3.96
C GLU A 350 -26.17 19.60 -3.59
N ASN A 351 -25.49 19.03 -4.58
CA ASN A 351 -24.13 18.55 -4.41
C ASN A 351 -23.19 19.68 -4.82
N ILE A 352 -22.33 20.11 -3.89
CA ILE A 352 -21.25 21.04 -4.18
C ILE A 352 -19.97 20.21 -4.23
N PHE A 353 -19.35 20.18 -5.40
CA PHE A 353 -18.07 19.51 -5.62
C PHE A 353 -16.95 20.53 -5.41
N VAL A 354 -15.96 20.17 -4.59
CA VAL A 354 -14.74 20.95 -4.43
C VAL A 354 -13.56 20.00 -4.52
N GLU A 355 -12.66 20.29 -5.45
CA GLU A 355 -11.35 19.63 -5.56
C GLU A 355 -10.36 20.40 -4.67
N ALA A 356 -9.58 19.70 -3.85
CA ALA A 356 -8.47 20.31 -3.13
C ALA A 356 -7.31 20.61 -4.09
N ASP A 357 -6.52 21.63 -3.77
CA ASP A 357 -5.38 22.06 -4.57
C ASP A 357 -4.29 20.96 -4.58
N GLU A 358 -3.82 20.57 -5.77
CA GLU A 358 -2.96 19.38 -5.99
C GLU A 358 -1.58 19.48 -5.31
N ASP A 359 -1.15 20.68 -4.93
CA ASP A 359 0.23 20.98 -4.52
C ASP A 359 0.43 21.10 -2.99
N GLY A 360 -0.62 20.93 -2.17
CA GLY A 360 -0.52 20.94 -0.71
C GLY A 360 0.04 22.23 -0.08
N SER A 361 0.05 23.34 -0.82
CA SER A 361 0.74 24.58 -0.43
C SER A 361 -0.14 25.60 0.31
N GLU A 362 -1.48 25.49 0.19
CA GLU A 362 -2.44 26.32 0.91
C GLU A 362 -3.54 25.45 1.57
N PRO A 363 -4.10 25.86 2.73
CA PRO A 363 -5.22 25.17 3.35
C PRO A 363 -6.40 25.17 2.38
N SER A 364 -6.97 24.00 2.13
CA SER A 364 -8.17 23.89 1.30
C SER A 364 -9.37 24.42 2.08
N GLN A 365 -10.19 25.22 1.40
CA GLN A 365 -11.31 25.93 2.01
C GLN A 365 -12.59 25.78 1.22
N ILE A 366 -13.70 25.68 1.93
CA ILE A 366 -15.03 25.65 1.35
C ILE A 366 -15.87 26.71 2.04
N THR A 367 -16.38 27.64 1.26
CA THR A 367 -17.16 28.77 1.76
C THR A 367 -18.62 28.61 1.34
N LEU A 368 -19.52 28.46 2.31
CA LEU A 368 -20.97 28.50 2.10
C LEU A 368 -21.46 29.94 2.30
N SER A 369 -22.06 30.49 1.25
CA SER A 369 -22.55 31.86 1.23
C SER A 369 -24.01 31.95 1.70
N GLN A 370 -24.43 33.13 2.17
CA GLN A 370 -25.81 33.33 2.62
C GLN A 370 -26.84 33.06 1.51
N SER A 371 -26.47 33.23 0.23
CA SER A 371 -27.35 32.93 -0.91
C SER A 371 -27.61 31.44 -1.13
N ASP A 372 -26.80 30.56 -0.55
CA ASP A 372 -26.95 29.10 -0.68
C ASP A 372 -28.03 28.54 0.26
N PHE A 373 -28.61 29.39 1.12
CA PHE A 373 -29.62 29.02 2.10
C PHE A 373 -30.92 29.82 1.89
N ASP A 374 -32.03 29.11 1.70
CA ASP A 374 -33.38 29.65 1.87
C ASP A 374 -33.69 29.85 3.37
N GLY A 375 -34.11 31.06 3.74
CA GLY A 375 -34.01 31.63 5.09
C GLY A 375 -34.97 31.07 6.15
N ASN A 376 -35.61 29.93 5.90
CA ASN A 376 -36.57 29.28 6.82
C ASN A 376 -36.27 27.80 7.07
N ASP A 377 -35.22 27.23 6.47
CA ASP A 377 -34.95 25.79 6.52
C ASP A 377 -33.79 25.45 7.46
N ILE A 378 -33.86 24.25 8.06
CA ILE A 378 -32.72 23.63 8.73
C ILE A 378 -31.94 22.86 7.68
N TYR A 379 -30.63 23.09 7.64
CA TYR A 379 -29.73 22.43 6.70
C TYR A 379 -28.97 21.33 7.41
N GLN A 380 -29.06 20.12 6.86
CA GLN A 380 -28.12 19.07 7.17
C GLN A 380 -26.95 19.22 6.19
N VAL A 381 -25.80 19.60 6.72
CA VAL A 381 -24.55 19.61 5.95
C VAL A 381 -23.89 18.26 6.18
N LYS A 382 -23.85 17.44 5.13
CA LYS A 382 -23.06 16.20 5.11
C LYS A 382 -21.78 16.48 4.35
N VAL A 383 -20.67 16.43 5.06
CA VAL A 383 -19.34 16.44 4.44
C VAL A 383 -18.91 14.99 4.26
N ARG A 384 -18.49 14.63 3.06
CA ARG A 384 -17.92 13.34 2.71
C ARG A 384 -16.55 13.60 2.11
N CYS A 385 -15.49 13.20 2.78
CA CYS A 385 -14.14 13.30 2.24
C CYS A 385 -13.59 11.91 1.96
N ALA A 386 -12.85 11.78 0.85
CA ALA A 386 -12.10 10.60 0.50
C ALA A 386 -10.70 11.01 0.05
N CYS A 387 -9.68 10.24 0.43
CA CYS A 387 -8.37 10.33 -0.18
C CYS A 387 -8.41 9.52 -1.47
N SER A 388 -8.26 10.16 -2.63
CA SER A 388 -8.13 9.43 -3.90
C SER A 388 -7.51 10.28 -4.99
N ILE A 389 -6.62 9.66 -5.78
CA ILE A 389 -6.12 10.21 -7.04
C ILE A 389 -7.11 10.02 -8.20
N ASP A 390 -8.18 9.24 -8.03
CA ASP A 390 -9.24 9.03 -9.03
C ASP A 390 -10.63 9.40 -8.46
N PRO A 391 -11.24 10.53 -8.89
CA PRO A 391 -12.54 10.99 -8.40
C PRO A 391 -13.70 10.00 -8.62
N LEU A 392 -13.54 8.97 -9.46
CA LEU A 392 -14.58 7.99 -9.76
C LEU A 392 -14.54 6.74 -8.86
N VAL A 393 -13.49 6.58 -8.03
CA VAL A 393 -13.19 5.31 -7.33
C VAL A 393 -13.27 5.42 -5.80
N ALA A 394 -13.38 6.62 -5.24
CA ALA A 394 -13.55 6.83 -3.79
C ALA A 394 -14.76 6.07 -3.22
N SER A 395 -14.53 4.94 -2.53
CA SER A 395 -15.55 4.11 -1.88
C SER A 395 -15.78 4.49 -0.41
N ASP A 396 -14.72 4.94 0.27
CA ASP A 396 -14.72 5.13 1.72
C ASP A 396 -14.70 6.61 2.09
N PHE A 397 -15.86 7.09 2.53
CA PHE A 397 -16.05 8.47 2.96
C PHE A 397 -16.23 8.56 4.46
N SER A 398 -15.43 9.39 5.12
CA SER A 398 -15.75 9.84 6.48
C SER A 398 -16.93 10.81 6.41
N GLN A 399 -18.00 10.56 7.18
CA GLN A 399 -19.19 11.40 7.19
C GLN A 399 -19.26 12.25 8.46
N ILE A 400 -19.26 13.57 8.29
CA ILE A 400 -19.59 14.51 9.36
C ILE A 400 -20.96 15.10 9.08
N VAL A 401 -21.81 15.09 10.11
CA VAL A 401 -23.16 15.68 10.06
C VAL A 401 -23.16 16.92 10.94
N LEU A 402 -23.26 18.08 10.31
CA LEU A 402 -23.48 19.35 11.02
C LEU A 402 -24.93 19.78 10.82
N PHE A 403 -25.55 20.19 11.91
CA PHE A 403 -26.85 20.87 11.86
C PHE A 403 -26.58 22.35 11.92
N VAL A 404 -26.92 23.07 10.85
CA VAL A 404 -26.79 24.53 10.81
C VAL A 404 -28.19 25.11 11.04
N PRO A 405 -28.49 25.63 12.25
CA PRO A 405 -29.74 26.33 12.49
C PRO A 405 -29.68 27.72 11.83
N PHE A 406 -30.67 28.03 10.98
CA PHE A 406 -30.84 29.37 10.44
C PHE A 406 -31.97 30.10 11.20
N GLY A 407 -31.65 31.27 11.77
CA GLY A 407 -32.58 32.10 12.54
C GLY A 407 -32.61 31.84 14.06
N ASP A 408 -33.28 32.73 14.81
CA ASP A 408 -33.33 32.79 16.29
C ASP A 408 -34.10 31.63 16.97
N ASN A 409 -33.91 30.36 16.60
CA ASN A 409 -34.77 29.28 17.09
C ASN A 409 -34.05 27.96 17.42
N VAL A 410 -34.07 27.62 18.71
CA VAL A 410 -34.65 26.31 19.12
C VAL A 410 -36.01 26.19 18.43
N ILE A 411 -36.30 25.05 17.79
CA ILE A 411 -37.55 24.80 17.06
C ILE A 411 -38.76 25.23 17.89
N SER A 412 -39.28 26.43 17.63
CA SER A 412 -40.54 26.90 18.18
C SER A 412 -41.56 26.79 17.06
N SER A 413 -42.28 25.67 17.01
CA SER A 413 -43.58 25.67 16.37
C SER A 413 -44.63 25.84 17.45
N GLU A 414 -45.60 26.71 17.25
CA GLU A 414 -46.76 26.78 18.14
C GLU A 414 -47.77 25.76 17.62
N GLN A 415 -47.60 24.48 17.97
CA GLN A 415 -48.58 23.44 17.65
C GLN A 415 -49.68 23.44 18.71
N GLY A 416 -50.93 23.49 18.26
CA GLY A 416 -52.11 23.50 19.11
C GLY A 416 -52.96 22.23 18.97
N ILE A 417 -53.57 21.78 20.07
CA ILE A 417 -54.63 20.75 20.08
C ILE A 417 -55.91 21.31 20.66
N GLN A 418 -57.06 20.89 20.12
CA GLN A 418 -58.37 21.36 20.57
C GLN A 418 -58.96 20.46 21.65
N THR A 419 -58.61 20.72 22.91
CA THR A 419 -59.12 19.94 24.02
C THR A 419 -60.54 20.32 24.43
N ALA A 420 -61.17 19.51 25.28
CA ALA A 420 -62.48 19.80 25.89
C ALA A 420 -62.51 21.12 26.70
N ASN A 421 -61.34 21.66 27.04
CA ASN A 421 -61.14 22.89 27.81
C ASN A 421 -60.41 23.97 26.98
N GLY A 422 -60.58 23.99 25.65
CA GLY A 422 -59.95 24.97 24.75
C GLY A 422 -58.73 24.46 23.98
N ILE A 423 -58.11 25.35 23.21
CA ILE A 423 -56.90 25.05 22.44
C ILE A 423 -55.69 25.14 23.36
N ASN A 424 -54.97 24.03 23.53
CA ASN A 424 -53.68 24.01 24.23
C ASN A 424 -52.56 24.15 23.19
N THR A 425 -51.77 25.22 23.24
CA THR A 425 -50.54 25.37 22.45
C THR A 425 -49.32 25.10 23.33
N MET A 426 -48.29 24.46 22.76
CA MET A 426 -47.01 24.26 23.43
C MET A 426 -45.90 24.96 22.65
N THR A 427 -45.00 25.63 23.36
CA THR A 427 -43.81 26.25 22.78
C THR A 427 -42.61 25.95 23.65
N VAL A 428 -41.49 25.58 23.03
CA VAL A 428 -40.22 25.32 23.68
C VAL A 428 -39.25 26.46 23.39
N PHE A 429 -38.51 26.92 24.39
CA PHE A 429 -37.47 27.93 24.21
C PHE A 429 -36.35 27.76 25.25
N PRO A 430 -35.14 28.24 24.95
CA PRO A 430 -34.00 28.10 25.85
C PRO A 430 -34.22 28.84 27.19
N ASN A 431 -33.56 28.37 28.25
CA ASN A 431 -33.50 29.09 29.52
C ASN A 431 -32.17 29.85 29.66
N PRO A 432 -32.11 31.13 29.30
CA PRO A 432 -30.85 31.90 29.32
C PRO A 432 -30.29 32.09 30.72
N SER A 433 -31.12 31.93 31.76
CA SER A 433 -30.72 32.10 33.16
C SER A 433 -30.18 30.81 33.78
N ASN A 434 -30.36 29.65 33.13
CA ASN A 434 -29.91 28.36 33.62
C ASN A 434 -29.75 27.37 32.46
N LEU A 435 -28.50 27.23 31.99
CA LEU A 435 -28.13 26.45 30.80
C LEU A 435 -28.50 24.96 30.90
N GLY A 436 -28.77 24.46 32.11
CA GLY A 436 -29.23 23.10 32.34
C GLY A 436 -30.72 22.86 32.16
N TYR A 437 -31.47 23.85 31.68
CA TYR A 437 -32.93 23.80 31.59
C TYR A 437 -33.44 24.36 30.26
N ILE A 438 -34.56 23.82 29.80
CA ILE A 438 -35.40 24.46 28.79
C ILE A 438 -36.66 25.02 29.45
N ASN A 439 -37.23 26.04 28.83
CA ASN A 439 -38.52 26.59 29.20
C ASN A 439 -39.60 26.05 28.24
N LEU A 440 -40.69 25.57 28.82
CA LEU A 440 -41.90 25.15 28.11
C LEU A 440 -43.01 26.11 28.50
N ARG A 441 -43.64 26.73 27.51
CA ARG A 441 -44.88 27.48 27.70
C ARG A 441 -46.02 26.66 27.14
N ILE A 442 -47.00 26.38 27.99
CA ILE A 442 -48.24 25.74 27.57
C ILE A 442 -49.36 26.75 27.80
N SER A 443 -50.05 27.13 26.73
CA SER A 443 -51.12 28.14 26.77
C SER A 443 -52.46 27.46 26.52
N ASN A 444 -53.47 27.74 27.34
CA ASN A 444 -54.83 27.26 27.16
C ASN A 444 -55.73 28.44 26.76
N SER A 445 -56.44 28.34 25.63
CA SER A 445 -57.25 29.44 25.09
C SER A 445 -58.45 29.86 25.96
N GLU A 446 -58.91 28.99 26.86
CA GLU A 446 -60.06 29.25 27.75
C GLU A 446 -59.64 29.69 29.16
N ASN A 447 -58.33 29.85 29.41
CA ASN A 447 -57.74 30.17 30.72
C ASN A 447 -58.15 29.21 31.87
N THR A 448 -58.57 28.00 31.55
CA THR A 448 -58.92 26.97 32.56
C THR A 448 -57.75 26.02 32.79
N ALA A 449 -57.60 25.50 34.02
CA ALA A 449 -56.54 24.54 34.34
C ALA A 449 -56.78 23.19 33.63
N SER A 450 -55.75 22.66 32.96
CA SER A 450 -55.79 21.38 32.25
C SER A 450 -54.76 20.41 32.82
N GLU A 451 -55.19 19.22 33.26
CA GLU A 451 -54.28 18.14 33.65
C GLU A 451 -53.81 17.35 32.41
N GLY A 452 -52.51 17.08 32.33
CA GLY A 452 -51.94 16.28 31.25
C GLY A 452 -50.62 15.61 31.62
N LEU A 453 -50.16 14.71 30.75
CA LEU A 453 -48.87 14.06 30.84
C LEU A 453 -47.87 14.79 29.94
N LEU A 454 -46.80 15.31 30.54
CA LEU A 454 -45.62 15.74 29.81
C LEU A 454 -44.66 14.55 29.67
N GLU A 455 -44.20 14.26 28.46
CA GLU A 455 -43.27 13.17 28.19
C GLU A 455 -42.20 13.59 27.20
N ILE A 456 -40.95 13.30 27.55
CA ILE A 456 -39.76 13.53 26.74
C ILE A 456 -39.24 12.19 26.25
N ARG A 457 -39.03 12.08 24.94
CA ARG A 457 -38.46 10.90 24.29
C ARG A 457 -37.23 11.24 23.49
N ASP A 458 -36.26 10.34 23.47
CA ASP A 458 -35.13 10.43 22.54
C ASP A 458 -35.56 10.11 21.10
N ILE A 459 -34.62 10.23 20.15
CA ILE A 459 -34.87 9.94 18.72
C ILE A 459 -35.28 8.48 18.44
N THR A 460 -34.96 7.54 19.33
CA THR A 460 -35.36 6.12 19.21
C THR A 460 -36.78 5.89 19.73
N GLY A 461 -37.41 6.93 20.28
CA GLY A 461 -38.75 6.88 20.85
C GLY A 461 -38.78 6.38 22.29
N ARG A 462 -37.63 6.16 22.93
CA ARG A 462 -37.55 5.75 24.34
C ARG A 462 -37.89 6.93 25.24
N SER A 463 -38.75 6.70 26.23
CA SER A 463 -39.11 7.70 27.24
C SER A 463 -37.93 7.97 28.17
N VAL A 464 -37.49 9.23 28.21
CA VAL A 464 -36.34 9.70 29.01
C VAL A 464 -36.82 10.38 30.28
N ALA A 465 -37.92 11.13 30.19
CA ALA A 465 -38.56 11.72 31.35
C ALA A 465 -40.07 11.80 31.11
N SER A 466 -40.87 11.60 32.16
CA SER A 466 -42.31 11.85 32.09
C SER A 466 -42.84 12.36 33.43
N ARG A 467 -43.81 13.27 33.37
CA ARG A 467 -44.40 13.89 34.57
C ARG A 467 -45.82 14.34 34.28
N ARG A 468 -46.75 14.05 35.20
CA ARG A 468 -48.07 14.67 35.19
C ARG A 468 -47.98 16.11 35.67
N VAL A 469 -48.59 17.02 34.91
CA VAL A 469 -48.61 18.45 35.19
C VAL A 469 -50.03 18.97 35.08
N VAL A 470 -50.40 19.84 36.01
CA VAL A 470 -51.60 20.69 35.89
C VAL A 470 -51.10 22.01 35.35
N VAL A 471 -51.61 22.40 34.18
CA VAL A 471 -51.20 23.59 33.46
C VAL A 471 -52.28 24.65 33.62
N GLU A 472 -51.93 25.78 34.23
CA GLU A 472 -52.74 27.00 34.21
C GLU A 472 -52.45 27.84 32.95
N ALA A 473 -53.31 28.82 32.68
CA ALA A 473 -53.16 29.70 31.52
C ALA A 473 -51.78 30.37 31.47
N ASN A 474 -51.06 30.20 30.35
CA ASN A 474 -49.72 30.79 30.14
C ASN A 474 -48.67 30.37 31.17
N GLN A 475 -48.83 29.21 31.81
CA GLN A 475 -47.85 28.75 32.78
C GLN A 475 -46.53 28.38 32.09
N LEU A 476 -45.44 28.89 32.66
CA LEU A 476 -44.08 28.52 32.29
C LEU A 476 -43.63 27.31 33.12
N LEU A 477 -43.19 26.26 32.46
CA LEU A 477 -42.61 25.07 33.06
C LEU A 477 -41.12 24.99 32.70
N GLN A 478 -40.29 24.69 33.70
CA GLN A 478 -38.87 24.44 33.47
C GLN A 478 -38.62 22.93 33.45
N VAL A 479 -37.87 22.48 32.45
CA VAL A 479 -37.48 21.08 32.29
C VAL A 479 -35.97 20.99 32.35
N GLU A 480 -35.47 20.16 33.25
CA GLU A 480 -34.03 19.91 33.41
C GLU A 480 -33.51 19.03 32.27
N THR A 481 -32.37 19.43 31.70
CA THR A 481 -31.68 18.77 30.58
C THR A 481 -30.25 18.37 30.92
N ASN A 482 -29.70 18.79 32.07
CA ASN A 482 -28.32 18.50 32.51
C ASN A 482 -27.91 17.01 32.49
N ASN A 483 -28.85 16.10 32.69
CA ASN A 483 -28.57 14.66 32.74
C ASN A 483 -28.95 13.95 31.43
N MET A 484 -29.26 14.71 30.38
CA MET A 484 -29.59 14.20 29.06
C MET A 484 -28.33 14.27 28.19
N PRO A 485 -27.91 13.17 27.54
CA PRO A 485 -26.84 13.21 26.55
C PRO A 485 -27.11 14.24 25.44
N ALA A 486 -26.05 14.75 24.82
CA ALA A 486 -26.17 15.58 23.63
C ALA A 486 -26.97 14.84 22.55
N GLY A 487 -27.97 15.48 21.97
CA GLY A 487 -28.86 14.86 20.99
C GLY A 487 -30.22 15.53 20.85
N MET A 488 -31.01 15.02 19.91
CA MET A 488 -32.37 15.51 19.64
C MET A 488 -33.41 14.78 20.49
N TYR A 489 -34.35 15.54 21.03
CA TYR A 489 -35.43 15.04 21.86
C TYR A 489 -36.78 15.56 21.36
N THR A 490 -37.84 14.82 21.69
CA THR A 490 -39.22 15.26 21.53
C THR A 490 -39.81 15.48 22.90
N VAL A 491 -40.49 16.60 23.11
CA VAL A 491 -41.35 16.81 24.28
C VAL A 491 -42.79 16.77 23.82
N SER A 492 -43.63 16.06 24.55
CA SER A 492 -45.05 15.95 24.23
C SER A 492 -45.92 16.21 25.44
N TYR A 493 -47.01 16.95 25.22
CA TYR A 493 -48.05 17.18 26.22
C TYR A 493 -49.32 16.46 25.76
N THR A 494 -49.81 15.53 26.57
CA THR A 494 -50.99 14.72 26.29
C THR A 494 -52.09 15.05 27.31
N SER A 495 -53.27 15.47 26.87
CA SER A 495 -54.44 15.67 27.72
C SER A 495 -55.65 14.98 27.09
N GLY A 496 -56.29 14.07 27.84
CA GLY A 496 -57.34 13.21 27.30
C GLY A 496 -56.82 12.31 26.17
N SER A 497 -57.44 12.39 24.99
CA SER A 497 -57.05 11.65 23.76
C SER A 497 -56.14 12.44 22.83
N GLU A 498 -55.76 13.66 23.18
CA GLU A 498 -55.04 14.57 22.31
C GLU A 498 -53.59 14.79 22.77
N ARG A 499 -52.68 14.99 21.82
CA ARG A 499 -51.25 15.10 22.06
C ARG A 499 -50.62 16.16 21.15
N VAL A 500 -49.91 17.12 21.73
CA VAL A 500 -48.97 18.01 21.03
C VAL A 500 -47.56 17.49 21.25
N THR A 501 -46.72 17.57 20.23
CA THR A 501 -45.30 17.20 20.31
C THR A 501 -44.45 18.28 19.67
N GLU A 502 -43.44 18.75 20.41
CA GLU A 502 -42.41 19.67 19.94
C GLU A 502 -41.05 18.99 19.98
N ARG A 503 -40.09 19.52 19.22
CA ARG A 503 -38.71 19.02 19.15
C ARG A 503 -37.76 20.04 19.77
N PHE A 504 -36.70 19.55 20.41
CA PHE A 504 -35.61 20.38 20.92
C PHE A 504 -34.29 19.61 20.89
N VAL A 505 -33.19 20.34 20.97
CA VAL A 505 -31.83 19.79 21.01
C VAL A 505 -31.23 20.05 22.39
N VAL A 506 -30.53 19.06 22.93
CA VAL A 506 -29.64 19.20 24.08
C VAL A 506 -28.21 19.13 23.54
N GLU A 507 -27.38 20.09 23.93
CA GLU A 507 -25.97 20.19 23.55
C GLU A 507 -25.05 19.69 24.66
#